data_AF-A0A959VF11-F1
#
_entry.id   AF-A0A959VF11-F1
#
_cell.length_a   1.000
_cell.length_b   1.000
_cell.length_c   1.000
_cell.angle_alpha   90.00
_cell.angle_beta   90.00
_cell.angle_gamma   90.00
#
_symmetry.space_group_name_H-M   'P 1'
#
loop_
_entity.id
_entity.type
_entity.pdbx_description
1 polymer ?
#
loop_
_entity_poly.entity_id
_entity_poly.type
_entity_poly.pdbx_seq_one_letter_code
_entity_poly.pdbx_strand_id
1 'polypeptide(L)'
;MKQRFLLLFLLSLSVFTITIQSCKHTPDEIIPQGNNVNPPIDTISCDSTNVTYPSVVQPILDAYCVSCHGGVSPSGALDFTDYGDVAFVAQSGQLIGAIKHLEGFEPMPQGGAKLSDCEIALIEFWINDTTFIIPPDTTACDTVGITFPGTVMPILQANCIVCHGPPNYEGGLDLTDYDQISFLAQNGSLLGAIKHEGGYEPMPKDAPPLTACEIIQIEKWINDTTFLPPGPGGIPCDPDTVYFQNEVLPLLQSSCGLAGCHDEQSHKEGVILTSFLYVMQTGGVVPFQPLESEIYEKIIDNDPGDRMPPPPAAPFTAEQKNIIYTWIAQGALNNHCEQMDCDSVDVSFSETVFPIIQNSCYGCHSGSNPNGGILLSNYQQIKSAASISAGSPGSLLGAITHDPGNIPMPQNGMPLSDCKVAQIRNWINEGMQDN
;
A
#
# COMPACT_ATOMS: atom_id res chain seq x y z
N MET A 1 78.65 -11.75 0.66
CA MET A 1 79.21 -10.66 1.50
C MET A 1 78.15 -9.56 1.47
N LYS A 2 77.35 -9.17 2.48
CA LYS A 2 77.32 -9.22 3.96
C LYS A 2 75.83 -9.17 4.38
N GLN A 3 75.34 -10.08 5.24
CA GLN A 3 74.95 -9.86 6.66
C GLN A 3 73.81 -8.83 6.84
N ARG A 4 72.55 -9.18 7.15
CA ARG A 4 71.97 -9.77 8.40
C ARG A 4 72.33 -9.00 9.68
N PHE A 5 71.31 -8.46 10.36
CA PHE A 5 71.13 -8.21 11.82
C PHE A 5 69.79 -7.40 11.94
N LEU A 6 68.86 -7.51 12.90
CA LEU A 6 68.60 -8.35 14.07
C LEU A 6 67.27 -7.84 14.72
N LEU A 7 66.60 -8.70 15.54
CA LEU A 7 65.55 -8.45 16.57
C LEU A 7 64.07 -8.32 16.10
N LEU A 8 63.16 -9.28 16.37
CA LEU A 8 62.52 -9.73 17.64
C LEU A 8 61.44 -8.76 18.19
N PHE A 9 60.14 -9.07 18.00
CA PHE A 9 59.17 -9.30 19.08
C PHE A 9 57.80 -9.80 18.56
N LEU A 10 57.13 -10.59 19.41
CA LEU A 10 55.90 -11.35 19.19
C LEU A 10 54.62 -10.49 19.18
N LEU A 11 53.61 -10.85 18.37
CA LEU A 11 52.23 -11.14 18.81
C LEU A 11 51.31 -11.46 17.62
N SER A 12 50.48 -12.47 17.83
CA SER A 12 49.51 -13.10 16.94
C SER A 12 48.36 -12.19 16.50
N LEU A 13 47.99 -12.21 15.21
CA LEU A 13 46.61 -12.46 14.79
C LEU A 13 46.56 -12.76 13.29
N SER A 14 46.05 -13.95 12.96
CA SER A 14 45.72 -14.40 11.61
C SER A 14 44.58 -13.56 11.04
N VAL A 15 44.86 -12.71 10.05
CA VAL A 15 43.83 -12.07 9.22
C VAL A 15 43.68 -12.90 7.95
N PHE A 16 42.56 -13.60 7.89
CA PHE A 16 42.06 -14.34 6.74
C PHE A 16 41.58 -13.31 5.71
N THR A 17 42.39 -13.04 4.67
CA THR A 17 41.99 -12.18 3.55
C THR A 17 41.13 -12.98 2.58
N ILE A 18 39.81 -12.83 2.68
CA ILE A 18 38.86 -13.28 1.65
C ILE A 18 38.87 -12.21 0.56
N THR A 19 39.46 -12.56 -0.58
CA THR A 19 39.33 -11.80 -1.82
C THR A 19 37.95 -12.09 -2.42
N ILE A 20 37.04 -11.13 -2.35
CA ILE A 20 35.77 -11.19 -3.08
C ILE A 20 36.06 -10.73 -4.51
N GLN A 21 36.23 -11.69 -5.41
CA GLN A 21 36.26 -11.44 -6.85
C GLN A 21 34.82 -11.13 -7.29
N SER A 22 34.44 -9.86 -7.26
CA SER A 22 33.19 -9.41 -7.88
C SER A 22 33.34 -9.49 -9.39
N CYS A 23 32.77 -10.53 -9.99
CA CYS A 23 32.45 -10.52 -11.41
C CYS A 23 31.27 -9.55 -11.61
N LYS A 24 31.56 -8.34 -12.09
CA LYS A 24 30.55 -7.49 -12.74
C LYS A 24 30.01 -8.25 -13.94
N HIS A 25 28.73 -8.65 -13.91
CA HIS A 25 28.03 -9.02 -15.13
C HIS A 25 27.49 -7.72 -15.76
N THR A 26 28.13 -7.28 -16.83
CA THR A 26 27.61 -6.28 -17.76
C THR A 26 26.54 -6.94 -18.64
N PRO A 27 25.33 -6.38 -18.77
CA PRO A 27 24.36 -6.85 -19.76
C PRO A 27 24.46 -6.01 -21.03
N ASP A 28 25.09 -6.58 -22.05
CA ASP A 28 24.89 -6.32 -23.48
C ASP A 28 25.41 -7.62 -24.13
N GLU A 29 24.77 -8.34 -25.03
CA GLU A 29 23.71 -8.17 -26.03
C GLU A 29 23.31 -9.65 -26.35
N ILE A 30 22.09 -10.08 -26.69
CA ILE A 30 21.47 -10.11 -28.02
C ILE A 30 20.16 -10.90 -27.79
N ILE A 31 19.03 -10.39 -28.26
CA ILE A 31 17.76 -11.12 -28.40
C ILE A 31 17.89 -12.11 -29.57
N PRO A 32 17.73 -13.43 -29.38
CA PRO A 32 17.25 -14.30 -30.45
C PRO A 32 15.72 -14.35 -30.37
N GLN A 33 15.07 -13.91 -31.45
CA GLN A 33 13.64 -14.11 -31.62
C GLN A 33 13.29 -15.62 -31.64
N GLY A 34 12.15 -15.96 -31.03
CA GLY A 34 11.54 -17.30 -31.02
C GLY A 34 12.20 -18.20 -29.98
N ASN A 35 11.51 -18.83 -29.03
CA ASN A 35 10.21 -19.51 -29.06
C ASN A 35 9.73 -19.65 -27.62
N ASN A 36 8.41 -19.73 -27.40
CA ASN A 36 7.80 -20.10 -26.11
C ASN A 36 8.38 -21.42 -25.56
N VAL A 37 9.25 -21.32 -24.56
CA VAL A 37 9.47 -22.36 -23.55
C VAL A 37 9.87 -21.64 -22.24
N ASN A 38 8.92 -21.50 -21.31
CA ASN A 38 9.23 -21.14 -19.93
C ASN A 38 10.18 -22.20 -19.34
N PRO A 39 11.25 -21.83 -18.61
CA PRO A 39 12.14 -22.79 -17.99
C PRO A 39 11.37 -23.64 -16.94
N PRO A 40 11.74 -24.92 -16.73
CA PRO A 40 11.09 -25.78 -15.75
C PRO A 40 11.21 -25.18 -14.35
N ILE A 41 10.09 -25.14 -13.62
CA ILE A 41 10.01 -24.73 -12.22
C ILE A 41 10.97 -25.61 -11.39
N ASP A 42 11.85 -24.98 -10.61
CA ASP A 42 12.69 -25.69 -9.64
C ASP A 42 11.85 -26.11 -8.42
N THR A 43 11.16 -27.24 -8.56
CA THR A 43 10.34 -27.86 -7.52
C THR A 43 11.17 -28.68 -6.51
N ILE A 44 12.50 -28.55 -6.51
CA ILE A 44 13.41 -29.44 -5.75
C ILE A 44 13.47 -29.09 -4.26
N SER A 45 13.25 -27.83 -3.84
CA SER A 45 13.42 -27.47 -2.43
C SER A 45 12.15 -27.61 -1.57
N CYS A 46 10.96 -27.66 -2.18
CA CYS A 46 9.65 -27.62 -1.48
C CYS A 46 9.66 -26.67 -0.27
N ASP A 47 10.25 -25.49 -0.45
CA ASP A 47 10.44 -24.54 0.63
C ASP A 47 9.09 -23.95 1.03
N SER A 48 8.65 -24.28 2.24
CA SER A 48 7.39 -23.81 2.82
C SER A 48 7.55 -22.48 3.56
N THR A 49 8.75 -21.89 3.58
CA THR A 49 9.00 -20.58 4.19
C THR A 49 8.84 -19.51 3.12
N ASN A 50 7.79 -18.69 3.23
CA ASN A 50 7.40 -17.64 2.27
C ASN A 50 6.66 -18.12 1.00
N VAL A 51 5.70 -19.03 1.17
CA VAL A 51 4.78 -19.40 0.09
C VAL A 51 3.74 -18.29 -0.10
N THR A 52 3.83 -17.53 -1.18
CA THR A 52 2.82 -16.51 -1.53
C THR A 52 2.05 -16.88 -2.79
N TYR A 53 0.87 -16.30 -2.95
CA TYR A 53 0.07 -16.49 -4.17
C TYR A 53 0.87 -16.15 -5.44
N PRO A 54 1.39 -14.93 -5.64
CA PRO A 54 2.04 -14.56 -6.90
C PRO A 54 3.39 -15.26 -7.12
N SER A 55 4.15 -15.56 -6.05
CA SER A 55 5.51 -16.10 -6.20
C SER A 55 5.57 -17.62 -6.32
N VAL A 56 4.60 -18.33 -5.74
CA VAL A 56 4.64 -19.80 -5.66
C VAL A 56 3.39 -20.44 -6.27
N VAL A 57 2.19 -19.95 -5.94
CA VAL A 57 0.95 -20.61 -6.37
C VAL A 57 0.55 -20.25 -7.80
N GLN A 58 0.62 -18.97 -8.16
CA GLN A 58 0.25 -18.50 -9.49
C GLN A 58 1.06 -19.19 -10.60
N PRO A 59 2.40 -19.38 -10.49
CA PRO A 59 3.14 -20.17 -11.48
C PRO A 59 2.67 -21.62 -11.62
N ILE A 60 2.20 -22.25 -10.53
CA ILE A 60 1.63 -23.60 -10.56
C ILE A 60 0.26 -23.57 -11.26
N LEU A 61 -0.59 -22.60 -10.96
CA LEU A 61 -1.91 -22.46 -11.60
C LEU A 61 -1.78 -22.11 -13.09
N ASP A 62 -0.84 -21.24 -13.46
CA ASP A 62 -0.53 -20.90 -14.84
C ASP A 62 -0.08 -22.13 -15.64
N ALA A 63 0.75 -22.98 -15.02
CA ALA A 63 1.29 -24.18 -15.65
C ALA A 63 0.24 -25.28 -15.86
N TYR A 64 -0.67 -25.48 -14.88
CA TYR A 64 -1.53 -26.67 -14.85
C TYR A 64 -3.03 -26.37 -15.01
N CYS A 65 -3.48 -25.14 -14.81
CA CYS A 65 -4.90 -24.81 -14.68
C CYS A 65 -5.39 -23.79 -15.72
N VAL A 66 -4.64 -22.70 -15.94
CA VAL A 66 -5.08 -21.55 -16.75
C VAL A 66 -5.39 -21.91 -18.21
N SER A 67 -4.73 -22.93 -18.77
CA SER A 67 -5.01 -23.38 -20.15
C SER A 67 -6.46 -23.81 -20.40
N CYS A 68 -7.18 -24.25 -19.36
CA CYS A 68 -8.60 -24.61 -19.42
C CYS A 68 -9.48 -23.70 -18.56
N HIS A 69 -8.94 -23.18 -17.46
CA HIS A 69 -9.60 -22.28 -16.52
C HIS A 69 -9.14 -20.84 -16.74
N GLY A 70 -9.10 -20.35 -17.97
CA GLY A 70 -8.63 -18.99 -18.27
C GLY A 70 -9.29 -18.38 -19.49
N GLY A 71 -9.37 -17.06 -19.52
CA GLY A 71 -9.87 -16.28 -20.66
C GLY A 71 -11.40 -16.24 -20.76
N VAL A 72 -11.93 -15.82 -21.92
CA VAL A 72 -13.35 -15.44 -22.08
C VAL A 72 -14.39 -16.58 -21.94
N SER A 73 -13.97 -17.82 -21.78
CA SER A 73 -14.86 -18.99 -21.62
C SER A 73 -14.19 -20.07 -20.79
N PRO A 74 -13.97 -19.80 -19.49
CA PRO A 74 -13.23 -20.70 -18.62
C PRO A 74 -14.06 -21.95 -18.27
N SER A 75 -13.39 -23.09 -18.13
CA SER A 75 -14.03 -24.36 -17.78
C SER A 75 -14.72 -24.25 -16.43
N GLY A 76 -15.97 -24.72 -16.34
CA GLY A 76 -16.75 -24.63 -15.12
C GLY A 76 -17.11 -23.20 -14.69
N ALA A 77 -16.95 -22.22 -15.59
CA ALA A 77 -17.14 -20.79 -15.30
C ALA A 77 -16.20 -20.25 -14.21
N LEU A 78 -14.99 -20.80 -14.10
CA LEU A 78 -13.98 -20.45 -13.11
C LEU A 78 -12.70 -19.95 -13.81
N ASP A 79 -12.46 -18.65 -13.84
CA ASP A 79 -11.28 -18.01 -14.45
C ASP A 79 -10.13 -17.89 -13.44
N PHE A 80 -9.14 -18.75 -13.55
CA PHE A 80 -7.96 -18.75 -12.68
C PHE A 80 -6.94 -17.66 -13.01
N THR A 81 -7.23 -16.80 -14.01
CA THR A 81 -6.56 -15.50 -14.14
C THR A 81 -7.17 -14.43 -13.22
N ASP A 82 -8.35 -14.69 -12.65
CA ASP A 82 -8.98 -13.92 -11.58
C ASP A 82 -8.70 -14.58 -10.22
N TYR A 83 -8.06 -13.84 -9.34
CA TYR A 83 -7.78 -14.30 -7.97
C TYR A 83 -9.06 -14.65 -7.19
N GLY A 84 -10.19 -13.97 -7.46
CA GLY A 84 -11.47 -14.20 -6.80
C GLY A 84 -11.99 -15.62 -7.04
N ASP A 85 -11.92 -16.10 -8.27
CA ASP A 85 -12.34 -17.46 -8.63
C ASP A 85 -11.40 -18.52 -8.06
N VAL A 86 -10.09 -18.27 -8.05
CA VAL A 86 -9.10 -19.15 -7.41
C VAL A 86 -9.33 -19.22 -5.90
N ALA A 87 -9.57 -18.07 -5.25
CA ALA A 87 -9.87 -18.00 -3.83
C ALA A 87 -11.17 -18.73 -3.50
N PHE A 88 -12.23 -18.58 -4.32
CA PHE A 88 -13.49 -19.30 -4.15
C PHE A 88 -13.33 -20.83 -4.17
N VAL A 89 -12.57 -21.37 -5.13
CA VAL A 89 -12.35 -22.83 -5.21
C VAL A 89 -11.35 -23.35 -4.18
N ALA A 90 -10.41 -22.52 -3.75
CA ALA A 90 -9.48 -22.83 -2.65
C ALA A 90 -10.24 -22.97 -1.33
N GLN A 91 -11.13 -22.01 -1.02
CA GLN A 91 -11.90 -21.96 0.23
C GLN A 91 -12.97 -23.05 0.34
N SER A 92 -13.61 -23.41 -0.77
CA SER A 92 -14.60 -24.49 -0.80
C SER A 92 -13.98 -25.90 -0.67
N GLY A 93 -12.64 -26.00 -0.65
CA GLY A 93 -11.91 -27.27 -0.67
C GLY A 93 -11.96 -27.98 -2.02
N GLN A 94 -12.65 -27.42 -3.02
CA GLN A 94 -12.76 -28.00 -4.36
C GLN A 94 -11.40 -28.06 -5.06
N LEU A 95 -10.56 -27.03 -4.91
CA LEU A 95 -9.23 -26.99 -5.49
C LEU A 95 -8.37 -28.14 -4.97
N ILE A 96 -8.28 -28.31 -3.64
CA ILE A 96 -7.49 -29.39 -3.02
C ILE A 96 -8.05 -30.77 -3.36
N GLY A 97 -9.38 -30.96 -3.30
CA GLY A 97 -10.00 -32.23 -3.64
C GLY A 97 -9.75 -32.66 -5.09
N ALA A 98 -9.84 -31.70 -6.02
CA ALA A 98 -9.61 -31.94 -7.44
C ALA A 98 -8.13 -32.22 -7.76
N ILE A 99 -7.17 -31.43 -7.24
CA ILE A 99 -5.73 -31.64 -7.53
C ILE A 99 -5.14 -32.84 -6.77
N LYS A 100 -5.75 -33.27 -5.65
CA LYS A 100 -5.37 -34.50 -4.95
C LYS A 100 -5.97 -35.77 -5.56
N HIS A 101 -6.93 -35.64 -6.48
CA HIS A 101 -7.72 -36.75 -7.06
C HIS A 101 -8.44 -37.55 -5.96
N LEU A 102 -9.09 -36.85 -5.03
CA LEU A 102 -9.85 -37.49 -3.96
C LEU A 102 -11.18 -38.08 -4.50
N GLU A 103 -11.66 -39.14 -3.85
CA GLU A 103 -12.93 -39.76 -4.20
C GLU A 103 -14.09 -38.75 -4.06
N GLY A 104 -14.94 -38.65 -5.09
CA GLY A 104 -16.06 -37.71 -5.13
C GLY A 104 -15.75 -36.33 -5.73
N PHE A 105 -14.50 -36.07 -6.14
CA PHE A 105 -14.09 -34.88 -6.88
C PHE A 105 -13.74 -35.25 -8.32
N GLU A 106 -14.05 -34.36 -9.26
CA GLU A 106 -13.56 -34.49 -10.64
C GLU A 106 -12.04 -34.24 -10.66
N PRO A 107 -11.22 -35.21 -11.10
CA PRO A 107 -9.77 -35.11 -10.99
C PRO A 107 -9.22 -34.05 -11.95
N MET A 108 -8.41 -33.13 -11.41
CA MET A 108 -7.77 -32.07 -12.18
C MET A 108 -6.24 -32.19 -12.14
N PRO A 109 -5.53 -31.89 -13.25
CA PRO A 109 -6.05 -31.55 -14.59
C PRO A 109 -6.81 -32.72 -15.24
N GLN A 110 -7.94 -32.44 -15.89
CA GLN A 110 -8.84 -33.48 -16.41
C GLN A 110 -8.15 -34.36 -17.46
N GLY A 111 -8.08 -35.68 -17.20
CA GLY A 111 -7.39 -36.63 -18.07
C GLY A 111 -5.86 -36.49 -18.10
N GLY A 112 -5.30 -35.59 -17.28
CA GLY A 112 -3.87 -35.37 -17.10
C GLY A 112 -3.29 -36.14 -15.93
N ALA A 113 -1.96 -36.07 -15.79
CA ALA A 113 -1.28 -36.55 -14.59
C ALA A 113 -1.60 -35.65 -13.39
N LYS A 114 -1.70 -36.26 -12.21
CA LYS A 114 -1.80 -35.53 -10.94
C LYS A 114 -0.55 -34.64 -10.74
N LEU A 115 -0.74 -33.44 -10.18
CA LEU A 115 0.37 -32.57 -9.76
C LEU A 115 1.30 -33.34 -8.80
N SER A 116 2.57 -32.94 -8.75
CA SER A 116 3.51 -33.53 -7.81
C SER A 116 3.11 -33.26 -6.35
N ASP A 117 3.54 -34.13 -5.44
CA ASP A 117 3.27 -33.95 -4.00
C ASP A 117 3.83 -32.60 -3.49
N CYS A 118 4.90 -32.10 -4.09
CA CYS A 118 5.50 -30.80 -3.74
C CYS A 118 4.61 -29.63 -4.16
N GLU A 119 4.14 -29.62 -5.42
CA GLU A 119 3.26 -28.56 -5.93
C GLU A 119 1.94 -28.51 -5.16
N ILE A 120 1.39 -29.69 -4.83
CA ILE A 120 0.21 -29.81 -3.98
C ILE A 120 0.51 -29.26 -2.58
N ALA A 121 1.63 -29.63 -1.97
CA ALA A 121 2.01 -29.15 -0.65
C ALA A 121 2.19 -27.62 -0.61
N LEU A 122 2.75 -27.01 -1.66
CA LEU A 122 2.89 -25.55 -1.76
C LEU A 122 1.53 -24.84 -1.89
N ILE A 123 0.61 -25.38 -2.70
CA ILE A 123 -0.76 -24.88 -2.76
C ILE A 123 -1.45 -25.05 -1.39
N GLU A 124 -1.25 -26.18 -0.71
CA GLU A 124 -1.77 -26.41 0.64
C GLU A 124 -1.15 -25.44 1.66
N PHE A 125 0.14 -25.14 1.59
CA PHE A 125 0.77 -24.16 2.46
C PHE A 125 0.17 -22.78 2.23
N TRP A 126 -0.01 -22.35 0.99
CA TRP A 126 -0.70 -21.09 0.70
C TRP A 126 -2.14 -21.06 1.24
N ILE A 127 -2.92 -22.12 1.01
CA ILE A 127 -4.31 -22.23 1.51
C ILE A 127 -4.37 -22.29 3.04
N ASN A 128 -3.35 -22.83 3.69
CA ASN A 128 -3.28 -22.97 5.15
C ASN A 128 -2.58 -21.78 5.85
N ASP A 129 -1.74 -21.00 5.15
CA ASP A 129 -1.03 -19.80 5.61
C ASP A 129 -1.85 -18.52 5.37
N THR A 130 -2.77 -18.54 4.40
CA THR A 130 -4.04 -17.84 4.62
C THR A 130 -4.71 -18.54 5.78
N THR A 131 -4.79 -17.93 6.97
CA THR A 131 -5.34 -18.62 8.17
C THR A 131 -6.84 -18.88 8.05
N PHE A 132 -7.21 -19.85 7.22
CA PHE A 132 -8.44 -20.62 7.22
C PHE A 132 -8.23 -21.77 8.20
N ILE A 133 -8.49 -21.52 9.48
CA ILE A 133 -8.84 -22.60 10.39
C ILE A 133 -10.36 -22.68 10.36
N ILE A 134 -10.92 -23.82 9.95
CA ILE A 134 -12.27 -24.18 10.37
C ILE A 134 -12.14 -24.98 11.68
N PRO A 135 -12.57 -24.45 12.85
CA PRO A 135 -12.97 -25.30 13.94
C PRO A 135 -14.43 -25.72 13.77
N PRO A 136 -14.77 -26.90 14.30
CA PRO A 136 -16.00 -27.62 14.02
C PRO A 136 -17.22 -26.92 14.63
N ASP A 137 -18.39 -27.25 14.06
CA ASP A 137 -19.73 -27.03 14.61
C ASP A 137 -19.75 -26.57 16.07
N THR A 138 -19.78 -25.25 16.29
CA THR A 138 -20.26 -24.68 17.54
C THR A 138 -20.99 -23.38 17.22
N THR A 139 -22.12 -23.21 17.88
CA THR A 139 -23.04 -22.08 17.85
C THR A 139 -22.45 -20.76 18.41
N ALA A 140 -21.16 -20.52 18.19
CA ALA A 140 -20.46 -19.30 18.58
C ALA A 140 -19.85 -18.64 17.34
N CYS A 141 -20.24 -17.40 17.07
CA CYS A 141 -19.74 -16.61 15.95
C CYS A 141 -18.21 -16.43 16.04
N ASP A 142 -17.50 -16.74 14.97
CA ASP A 142 -16.07 -16.49 14.88
C ASP A 142 -15.80 -14.99 14.71
N THR A 143 -15.00 -14.46 15.63
CA THR A 143 -14.68 -13.02 15.77
C THR A 143 -13.17 -12.79 15.85
N VAL A 144 -12.37 -13.82 15.58
CA VAL A 144 -10.90 -13.74 15.61
C VAL A 144 -10.39 -13.49 14.18
N GLY A 145 -9.41 -12.60 14.02
CA GLY A 145 -8.78 -12.36 12.71
C GLY A 145 -9.69 -11.69 11.68
N ILE A 146 -10.67 -10.90 12.13
CA ILE A 146 -11.58 -10.16 11.26
C ILE A 146 -10.80 -9.10 10.47
N THR A 147 -10.88 -9.17 9.14
CA THR A 147 -10.24 -8.17 8.25
C THR A 147 -11.24 -7.63 7.23
N PHE A 148 -10.97 -6.43 6.70
CA PHE A 148 -11.80 -5.89 5.63
C PHE A 148 -11.84 -6.81 4.40
N PRO A 149 -10.69 -7.18 3.76
CA PRO A 149 -10.73 -8.02 2.56
C PRO A 149 -11.14 -9.48 2.83
N GLY A 150 -10.80 -10.03 4.00
CA GLY A 150 -11.04 -11.45 4.30
C GLY A 150 -12.39 -11.77 4.96
N THR A 151 -13.06 -10.77 5.54
CA THR A 151 -14.30 -11.00 6.29
C THR A 151 -15.41 -10.04 5.89
N VAL A 152 -15.14 -8.73 5.83
CA VAL A 152 -16.19 -7.74 5.57
C VAL A 152 -16.56 -7.62 4.10
N MET A 153 -15.57 -7.58 3.21
CA MET A 153 -15.81 -7.47 1.77
C MET A 153 -16.63 -8.65 1.22
N PRO A 154 -16.40 -9.92 1.63
CA PRO A 154 -17.28 -11.02 1.26
C PRO A 154 -18.74 -10.85 1.71
N ILE A 155 -18.96 -10.32 2.93
CA ILE A 155 -20.33 -10.05 3.43
C ILE A 155 -21.00 -8.94 2.61
N LEU A 156 -20.26 -7.87 2.28
CA LEU A 156 -20.75 -6.76 1.45
C LEU A 156 -21.03 -7.21 0.01
N GLN A 157 -20.15 -8.05 -0.57
CA GLN A 157 -20.34 -8.65 -1.89
C GLN A 157 -21.62 -9.49 -1.95
N ALA A 158 -21.86 -10.32 -0.93
CA ALA A 158 -23.02 -11.20 -0.88
C ALA A 158 -24.34 -10.46 -0.68
N ASN A 159 -24.33 -9.37 0.11
CA ASN A 159 -25.56 -8.78 0.64
C ASN A 159 -25.83 -7.34 0.16
N CYS A 160 -24.86 -6.64 -0.41
CA CYS A 160 -24.94 -5.19 -0.63
C CYS A 160 -24.59 -4.76 -2.06
N ILE A 161 -23.51 -5.30 -2.64
CA ILE A 161 -22.93 -4.81 -3.91
C ILE A 161 -23.86 -5.00 -5.11
N VAL A 162 -24.80 -5.95 -5.06
CA VAL A 162 -25.79 -6.15 -6.13
C VAL A 162 -26.63 -4.89 -6.42
N CYS A 163 -26.89 -4.08 -5.39
CA CYS A 163 -27.67 -2.84 -5.48
C CYS A 163 -26.84 -1.56 -5.24
N HIS A 164 -25.68 -1.68 -4.58
CA HIS A 164 -24.80 -0.57 -4.25
C HIS A 164 -23.41 -0.75 -4.88
N GLY A 165 -23.33 -1.17 -6.13
CA GLY A 165 -22.08 -1.37 -6.86
C GLY A 165 -22.32 -1.28 -8.37
N PRO A 166 -21.28 -1.06 -9.19
CA PRO A 166 -21.44 -0.80 -10.61
C PRO A 166 -22.29 -1.88 -11.32
N PRO A 167 -23.30 -1.51 -12.12
CA PRO A 167 -23.71 -0.14 -12.48
C PRO A 167 -24.79 0.48 -11.58
N ASN A 168 -25.25 -0.24 -10.55
CA ASN A 168 -26.37 0.12 -9.69
C ASN A 168 -25.85 0.82 -8.43
N TYR A 169 -25.92 2.14 -8.40
CA TYR A 169 -25.49 2.96 -7.26
C TYR A 169 -26.71 3.40 -6.44
N GLU A 170 -27.50 2.46 -5.93
CA GLU A 170 -28.70 2.82 -5.17
C GLU A 170 -28.33 3.71 -3.97
N GLY A 171 -29.12 4.75 -3.74
CA GLY A 171 -28.81 5.76 -2.72
C GLY A 171 -27.57 6.62 -3.01
N GLY A 172 -26.98 6.52 -4.21
CA GLY A 172 -25.74 7.20 -4.59
C GLY A 172 -24.48 6.59 -3.96
N LEU A 173 -24.56 5.34 -3.49
CA LEU A 173 -23.46 4.64 -2.81
C LEU A 173 -22.78 3.65 -3.75
N ASP A 174 -21.46 3.60 -3.68
CA ASP A 174 -20.62 2.55 -4.26
C ASP A 174 -19.89 1.80 -3.13
N LEU A 175 -20.38 0.61 -2.81
CA LEU A 175 -19.80 -0.31 -1.83
C LEU A 175 -18.81 -1.30 -2.48
N THR A 176 -18.33 -0.99 -3.68
CA THR A 176 -17.03 -1.51 -4.16
C THR A 176 -15.87 -0.57 -3.79
N ASP A 177 -16.18 0.65 -3.37
CA ASP A 177 -15.24 1.66 -2.91
C ASP A 177 -15.05 1.61 -1.38
N TYR A 178 -13.84 1.30 -0.94
CA TYR A 178 -13.48 1.22 0.47
C TYR A 178 -13.70 2.54 1.24
N ASP A 179 -13.47 3.68 0.59
CA ASP A 179 -13.56 4.98 1.25
C ASP A 179 -15.02 5.31 1.61
N GLN A 180 -15.97 4.92 0.76
CA GLN A 180 -17.39 5.05 1.05
C GLN A 180 -17.84 4.09 2.16
N ILE A 181 -17.38 2.83 2.12
CA ILE A 181 -17.71 1.85 3.16
C ILE A 181 -17.18 2.30 4.52
N SER A 182 -15.93 2.79 4.56
CA SER A 182 -15.29 3.26 5.79
C SER A 182 -15.95 4.52 6.35
N PHE A 183 -16.38 5.46 5.50
CA PHE A 183 -17.15 6.64 5.92
C PHE A 183 -18.51 6.27 6.53
N LEU A 184 -19.23 5.33 5.91
CA LEU A 184 -20.51 4.82 6.42
C LEU A 184 -20.34 4.04 7.74
N ALA A 185 -19.25 3.31 7.89
CA ALA A 185 -18.87 2.65 9.13
C ALA A 185 -18.61 3.67 10.26
N GLN A 186 -17.82 4.71 9.97
CA GLN A 186 -17.42 5.76 10.93
C GLN A 186 -18.59 6.58 11.46
N ASN A 187 -19.50 6.97 10.57
CA ASN A 187 -20.63 7.81 10.95
C ASN A 187 -21.81 7.00 11.53
N GLY A 188 -21.64 5.70 11.70
CA GLY A 188 -22.65 4.78 12.25
C GLY A 188 -23.76 4.37 11.28
N SER A 189 -23.80 4.92 10.06
CA SER A 189 -24.85 4.64 9.08
C SER A 189 -24.84 3.20 8.59
N LEU A 190 -23.65 2.61 8.40
CA LEU A 190 -23.53 1.21 7.99
C LEU A 190 -24.14 0.29 9.05
N LEU A 191 -23.73 0.45 10.32
CA LEU A 191 -24.19 -0.41 11.41
C LEU A 191 -25.66 -0.18 11.73
N GLY A 192 -26.12 1.08 11.72
CA GLY A 192 -27.52 1.44 11.93
C GLY A 192 -28.45 0.89 10.84
N ALA A 193 -28.02 0.93 9.58
CA ALA A 193 -28.78 0.38 8.45
C ALA A 193 -28.88 -1.16 8.51
N ILE A 194 -27.77 -1.87 8.75
CA ILE A 194 -27.76 -3.35 8.78
C ILE A 194 -28.42 -3.96 10.03
N LYS A 195 -28.46 -3.20 11.13
CA LYS A 195 -29.19 -3.58 12.36
C LYS A 195 -30.67 -3.18 12.33
N HIS A 196 -31.11 -2.44 11.30
CA HIS A 196 -32.46 -1.88 11.19
C HIS A 196 -32.81 -0.99 12.41
N GLU A 197 -31.88 -0.16 12.84
CA GLU A 197 -32.08 0.76 13.95
C GLU A 197 -32.99 1.94 13.56
N GLY A 198 -33.78 2.43 14.51
CA GLY A 198 -34.69 3.55 14.26
C GLY A 198 -33.94 4.83 13.90
N GLY A 199 -34.26 5.42 12.74
CA GLY A 199 -33.60 6.63 12.22
C GLY A 199 -32.68 6.38 11.03
N TYR A 200 -32.45 5.12 10.67
CA TYR A 200 -31.72 4.71 9.47
C TYR A 200 -32.67 4.02 8.47
N GLU A 201 -32.36 4.12 7.17
CA GLU A 201 -33.05 3.33 6.16
C GLU A 201 -32.58 1.86 6.27
N PRO A 202 -33.48 0.90 6.50
CA PRO A 202 -33.10 -0.49 6.77
C PRO A 202 -32.51 -1.15 5.51
N MET A 203 -31.36 -1.81 5.68
CA MET A 203 -30.68 -2.54 4.61
C MET A 203 -30.31 -3.97 5.02
N PRO A 204 -30.53 -4.98 4.16
CA PRO A 204 -31.05 -4.88 2.79
C PRO A 204 -32.54 -4.49 2.74
N LYS A 205 -32.89 -3.62 1.78
CA LYS A 205 -34.24 -3.03 1.69
C LYS A 205 -35.31 -4.11 1.49
N ASP A 206 -36.40 -4.00 2.24
CA ASP A 206 -37.53 -4.94 2.23
C ASP A 206 -37.17 -6.41 2.52
N ALA A 207 -35.98 -6.67 3.08
CA ALA A 207 -35.50 -7.98 3.52
C ALA A 207 -35.32 -8.03 5.05
N PRO A 208 -35.19 -9.22 5.65
CA PRO A 208 -34.70 -9.34 7.03
C PRO A 208 -33.27 -8.79 7.16
N PRO A 209 -32.85 -8.37 8.37
CA PRO A 209 -31.46 -8.01 8.65
C PRO A 209 -30.49 -9.15 8.30
N LEU A 210 -29.22 -8.78 8.10
CA LEU A 210 -28.10 -9.72 8.08
C LEU A 210 -28.14 -10.69 9.27
N THR A 211 -27.49 -11.84 9.14
CA THR A 211 -27.41 -12.78 10.26
C THR A 211 -26.72 -12.15 11.45
N ALA A 212 -27.04 -12.63 12.66
CA ALA A 212 -26.43 -12.13 13.89
C ALA A 212 -24.89 -12.25 13.85
N CYS A 213 -24.33 -13.27 13.18
CA CYS A 213 -22.88 -13.40 13.08
C CYS A 213 -22.27 -12.44 12.05
N GLU A 214 -22.88 -12.24 10.89
CA GLU A 214 -22.40 -11.23 9.92
C GLU A 214 -22.41 -9.82 10.51
N ILE A 215 -23.47 -9.48 11.27
CA ILE A 215 -23.54 -8.21 12.00
C ILE A 215 -22.43 -8.13 13.05
N ILE A 216 -22.20 -9.18 13.84
CA ILE A 216 -21.12 -9.22 14.83
C ILE A 216 -19.74 -9.10 14.18
N GLN A 217 -19.53 -9.68 12.99
CA GLN A 217 -18.27 -9.62 12.26
C GLN A 217 -18.03 -8.23 11.66
N ILE A 218 -19.04 -7.61 11.05
CA ILE A 218 -18.96 -6.21 10.59
C ILE A 218 -18.78 -5.27 11.80
N GLU A 219 -19.52 -5.47 12.88
CA GLU A 219 -19.38 -4.71 14.12
C GLU A 219 -17.99 -4.89 14.74
N LYS A 220 -17.44 -6.10 14.72
CA LYS A 220 -16.08 -6.37 15.17
C LYS A 220 -15.10 -5.63 14.27
N TRP A 221 -15.21 -5.69 12.95
CA TRP A 221 -14.37 -4.90 12.04
C TRP A 221 -14.46 -3.38 12.32
N ILE A 222 -15.67 -2.82 12.45
CA ILE A 222 -15.90 -1.40 12.78
C ILE A 222 -15.31 -1.03 14.16
N ASN A 223 -15.32 -1.96 15.11
CA ASN A 223 -14.80 -1.76 16.46
C ASN A 223 -13.30 -2.09 16.61
N ASP A 224 -12.73 -2.90 15.72
CA ASP A 224 -11.32 -3.32 15.65
C ASP A 224 -10.50 -2.40 14.74
N THR A 225 -11.17 -1.67 13.85
CA THR A 225 -10.68 -0.38 13.37
C THR A 225 -10.69 0.59 14.54
N THR A 226 -9.57 0.66 15.25
CA THR A 226 -9.32 1.65 16.29
C THR A 226 -9.33 3.05 15.69
N PHE A 227 -10.46 3.74 15.77
CA PHE A 227 -10.52 5.20 15.82
C PHE A 227 -10.07 5.68 17.22
N LEU A 228 -8.81 5.39 17.60
CA LEU A 228 -7.98 5.94 18.72
C LEU A 228 -6.97 4.87 19.25
N PRO A 229 -5.81 5.33 19.78
CA PRO A 229 -4.53 5.51 19.09
C PRO A 229 -3.74 4.18 18.92
N PRO A 230 -2.85 4.08 17.93
CA PRO A 230 -1.86 3.01 17.90
C PRO A 230 -0.98 3.11 19.16
N GLY A 231 -0.84 2.00 19.88
CA GLY A 231 0.43 1.75 20.57
C GLY A 231 1.57 1.78 19.54
N PRO A 232 2.81 2.09 19.95
CA PRO A 232 3.79 2.90 19.21
C PRO A 232 4.30 2.38 17.86
N GLY A 233 3.80 1.26 17.35
CA GLY A 233 4.23 0.67 16.10
C GLY A 233 3.18 0.84 15.01
N GLY A 234 3.31 1.88 14.19
CA GLY A 234 2.59 1.98 12.92
C GLY A 234 3.00 0.89 11.91
N ILE A 235 2.48 0.95 10.66
CA ILE A 235 2.84 0.00 9.58
C ILE A 235 4.35 0.10 9.26
N PRO A 236 5.23 -0.85 9.65
CA PRO A 236 6.67 -0.70 9.43
C PRO A 236 7.04 -0.40 7.97
N CYS A 237 7.94 0.57 7.78
CA CYS A 237 8.52 0.86 6.48
C CYS A 237 9.51 -0.23 6.08
N ASP A 238 9.32 -0.75 4.86
CA ASP A 238 10.28 -1.61 4.21
C ASP A 238 11.29 -0.73 3.45
N PRO A 239 12.62 -0.86 3.68
CA PRO A 239 13.63 -0.05 3.02
C PRO A 239 13.70 -0.25 1.50
N ASP A 240 13.17 -1.38 0.99
CA ASP A 240 13.13 -1.69 -0.43
C ASP A 240 11.81 -1.27 -1.08
N THR A 241 10.85 -0.71 -0.33
CA THR A 241 9.56 -0.24 -0.86
C THR A 241 9.51 1.29 -0.93
N VAL A 242 9.08 1.81 -2.08
CA VAL A 242 8.71 3.22 -2.20
C VAL A 242 7.23 3.37 -1.90
N TYR A 243 6.92 4.31 -1.01
CA TYR A 243 5.55 4.54 -0.55
C TYR A 243 4.99 5.81 -1.19
N PHE A 244 3.86 5.69 -1.88
CA PHE A 244 3.27 6.81 -2.61
C PHE A 244 2.99 8.00 -1.71
N GLN A 245 2.39 7.75 -0.55
CA GLN A 245 1.98 8.81 0.38
C GLN A 245 3.16 9.43 1.13
N ASN A 246 4.22 8.65 1.37
CA ASN A 246 5.39 9.11 2.12
C ASN A 246 6.41 9.85 1.23
N GLU A 247 6.57 9.42 -0.02
CA GLU A 247 7.72 9.82 -0.86
C GLU A 247 7.31 10.38 -2.23
N VAL A 248 6.31 9.81 -2.90
CA VAL A 248 5.95 10.21 -4.27
C VAL A 248 5.08 11.46 -4.29
N LEU A 249 3.97 11.45 -3.55
CA LEU A 249 3.01 12.54 -3.54
C LEU A 249 3.65 13.88 -3.10
N PRO A 250 4.49 13.94 -2.04
CA PRO A 250 5.17 15.19 -1.67
C PRO A 250 6.08 15.75 -2.77
N LEU A 251 6.77 14.87 -3.53
CA LEU A 251 7.60 15.30 -4.66
C LEU A 251 6.76 15.89 -5.80
N LEU A 252 5.67 15.22 -6.15
CA LEU A 252 4.79 15.66 -7.23
C LEU A 252 4.07 16.97 -6.87
N GLN A 253 3.53 17.10 -5.66
CA GLN A 253 2.83 18.31 -5.24
C GLN A 253 3.76 19.52 -5.14
N SER A 254 4.99 19.34 -4.63
CA SER A 254 5.94 20.43 -4.42
C SER A 254 6.57 20.97 -5.70
N SER A 255 6.57 20.18 -6.76
CA SER A 255 7.31 20.51 -7.99
C SER A 255 6.45 20.61 -9.23
N CYS A 256 5.32 19.89 -9.26
CA CYS A 256 4.47 19.78 -10.45
C CYS A 256 3.03 20.22 -10.17
N GLY A 257 2.44 19.78 -9.05
CA GLY A 257 1.07 20.04 -8.61
C GLY A 257 0.81 21.47 -8.12
N LEU A 258 1.48 22.46 -8.69
CA LEU A 258 1.42 23.87 -8.33
C LEU A 258 0.41 24.63 -9.20
N ALA A 259 -0.12 25.73 -8.67
CA ALA A 259 -0.97 26.64 -9.42
C ALA A 259 -0.27 27.15 -10.69
N GLY A 260 -0.96 27.03 -11.82
CA GLY A 260 -0.47 27.33 -13.16
C GLY A 260 0.37 26.23 -13.80
N CYS A 261 0.48 25.06 -13.15
CA CYS A 261 1.21 23.88 -13.63
C CYS A 261 0.28 22.67 -13.72
N HIS A 262 0.26 21.76 -12.73
CA HIS A 262 -0.55 20.53 -12.74
C HIS A 262 -1.45 20.40 -11.52
N ASP A 263 -2.08 21.50 -11.12
CA ASP A 263 -3.06 21.56 -10.02
C ASP A 263 -4.51 21.38 -10.51
N GLU A 264 -5.46 21.14 -9.61
CA GLU A 264 -6.84 20.86 -10.00
C GLU A 264 -7.53 21.99 -10.76
N GLN A 265 -7.19 23.25 -10.47
CA GLN A 265 -7.89 24.41 -11.05
C GLN A 265 -7.27 24.94 -12.33
N SER A 266 -5.94 24.97 -12.41
CA SER A 266 -5.21 25.61 -13.50
C SER A 266 -4.25 24.69 -14.24
N HIS A 267 -4.45 23.38 -14.11
CA HIS A 267 -3.66 22.36 -14.78
C HIS A 267 -3.48 22.63 -16.27
N LYS A 268 -2.24 22.45 -16.71
CA LYS A 268 -1.84 22.42 -18.11
C LYS A 268 -2.06 21.03 -18.66
N GLU A 269 -2.45 21.00 -19.93
CA GLU A 269 -2.51 19.79 -20.75
C GLU A 269 -3.45 18.69 -20.19
N GLY A 270 -4.40 19.05 -19.32
CA GLY A 270 -5.32 18.07 -18.72
C GLY A 270 -4.71 17.25 -17.58
N VAL A 271 -3.47 17.53 -17.17
CA VAL A 271 -2.70 16.71 -16.22
C VAL A 271 -2.78 17.28 -14.82
N ILE A 272 -3.26 16.50 -13.86
CA ILE A 272 -3.43 16.85 -12.45
C ILE A 272 -2.57 15.89 -11.60
N LEU A 273 -1.68 16.43 -10.77
CA LEU A 273 -0.69 15.64 -9.99
C LEU A 273 -0.81 15.87 -8.48
N THR A 274 -2.02 16.17 -8.00
CA THR A 274 -2.27 16.57 -6.60
C THR A 274 -2.76 15.44 -5.71
N SER A 275 -3.15 14.28 -6.24
CA SER A 275 -3.62 13.11 -5.47
C SER A 275 -3.28 11.82 -6.19
N PHE A 276 -3.37 10.67 -5.50
CA PHE A 276 -3.14 9.35 -6.12
C PHE A 276 -4.02 9.12 -7.36
N LEU A 277 -5.34 9.33 -7.21
CA LEU A 277 -6.30 9.09 -8.29
C LEU A 277 -5.99 9.97 -9.51
N TYR A 278 -5.69 11.25 -9.30
CA TYR A 278 -5.36 12.14 -10.39
C TYR A 278 -4.03 11.79 -11.08
N VAL A 279 -3.02 11.42 -10.30
CA VAL A 279 -1.72 10.98 -10.83
C VAL A 279 -1.88 9.73 -11.71
N MET A 280 -2.65 8.74 -11.25
CA MET A 280 -2.89 7.52 -12.04
C MET A 280 -3.76 7.78 -13.27
N GLN A 281 -4.78 8.63 -13.15
CA GLN A 281 -5.72 8.89 -14.25
C GLN A 281 -5.16 9.80 -15.33
N THR A 282 -4.34 10.79 -14.95
CA THR A 282 -3.94 11.88 -15.85
C THR A 282 -2.43 11.97 -16.07
N GLY A 283 -1.61 11.36 -15.22
CA GLY A 283 -0.15 11.37 -15.34
C GLY A 283 0.42 10.35 -16.32
N GLY A 284 -0.41 9.55 -17.00
CA GLY A 284 0.07 8.53 -17.93
C GLY A 284 0.94 7.46 -17.25
N VAL A 285 0.61 7.10 -16.00
CA VAL A 285 1.33 6.07 -15.24
C VAL A 285 0.91 4.69 -15.73
N VAL A 286 1.89 3.88 -16.13
CA VAL A 286 1.71 2.47 -16.49
C VAL A 286 2.38 1.62 -15.40
N PRO A 287 1.60 1.01 -14.49
CA PRO A 287 2.16 0.16 -13.43
C PRO A 287 3.15 -0.87 -13.97
N PHE A 288 4.24 -1.08 -13.22
CA PHE A 288 5.36 -1.96 -13.55
C PHE A 288 6.20 -1.54 -14.77
N GLN A 289 5.82 -0.49 -15.49
CA GLN A 289 6.51 -0.04 -16.70
C GLN A 289 6.93 1.44 -16.59
N PRO A 290 7.98 1.75 -15.81
CA PRO A 290 8.44 3.14 -15.64
C PRO A 290 8.82 3.81 -16.95
N LEU A 291 9.46 3.07 -17.87
CA LEU A 291 9.92 3.62 -19.14
C LEU A 291 8.79 3.84 -20.16
N GLU A 292 7.62 3.23 -19.94
CA GLU A 292 6.41 3.46 -20.75
C GLU A 292 5.46 4.47 -20.08
N SER A 293 5.83 4.99 -18.90
CA SER A 293 5.01 5.96 -18.16
C SER A 293 5.38 7.38 -18.55
N GLU A 294 4.40 8.14 -19.05
CA GLU A 294 4.59 9.50 -19.56
C GLU A 294 5.15 10.44 -18.49
N ILE A 295 4.65 10.37 -17.25
CA ILE A 295 5.19 11.16 -16.14
C ILE A 295 6.69 10.95 -15.94
N TYR A 296 7.17 9.70 -16.09
CA TYR A 296 8.57 9.38 -15.89
C TYR A 296 9.42 9.82 -17.08
N GLU A 297 8.92 9.64 -18.31
CA GLU A 297 9.54 10.17 -19.53
C GLU A 297 9.83 11.67 -19.38
N LYS A 298 8.81 12.47 -19.02
CA LYS A 298 8.97 13.92 -18.84
C LYS A 298 9.93 14.30 -17.72
N ILE A 299 10.02 13.50 -16.66
CA ILE A 299 10.95 13.73 -15.54
C ILE A 299 12.42 13.47 -15.95
N ILE A 300 12.67 12.50 -16.84
CA ILE A 300 14.02 12.14 -17.28
C ILE A 300 14.50 12.88 -18.53
N ASP A 301 13.61 13.59 -19.22
CA ASP A 301 13.94 14.34 -20.43
C ASP A 301 15.05 15.39 -20.17
N ASN A 302 15.93 15.56 -21.16
CA ASN A 302 17.04 16.50 -21.13
C ASN A 302 16.75 17.78 -21.93
N ASP A 303 15.72 17.81 -22.78
CA ASP A 303 15.30 19.00 -23.51
C ASP A 303 14.63 19.98 -22.53
N PRO A 304 15.16 21.21 -22.35
CA PRO A 304 14.54 22.21 -21.48
C PRO A 304 13.10 22.59 -21.86
N GLY A 305 12.67 22.35 -23.11
CA GLY A 305 11.32 22.62 -23.58
C GLY A 305 10.30 21.54 -23.19
N ASP A 306 10.75 20.29 -23.06
CA ASP A 306 9.89 19.13 -22.84
C ASP A 306 10.05 18.51 -21.44
N ARG A 307 11.16 18.79 -20.74
CA ARG A 307 11.40 18.26 -19.39
C ARG A 307 10.50 18.90 -18.34
N MET A 308 10.08 18.09 -17.37
CA MET A 308 9.36 18.53 -16.17
C MET A 308 10.21 18.34 -14.90
N PRO A 309 10.19 19.30 -13.96
CA PRO A 309 9.55 20.61 -14.06
C PRO A 309 10.32 21.55 -15.02
N PRO A 310 9.64 22.49 -15.72
CA PRO A 310 10.26 23.32 -16.73
C PRO A 310 11.16 24.39 -16.10
N PRO A 311 12.19 24.90 -16.82
CA PRO A 311 12.98 26.05 -16.37
C PRO A 311 12.08 27.25 -16.03
N PRO A 312 12.39 28.03 -14.98
CA PRO A 312 13.66 28.05 -14.24
C PRO A 312 13.77 27.04 -13.08
N ALA A 313 12.78 26.16 -12.88
CA ALA A 313 12.86 25.15 -11.83
C ALA A 313 14.02 24.17 -12.08
N ALA A 314 14.70 23.79 -11.01
CA ALA A 314 15.74 22.77 -11.09
C ALA A 314 15.13 21.42 -11.50
N PRO A 315 15.84 20.61 -12.32
CA PRO A 315 15.42 19.23 -12.57
C PRO A 315 15.43 18.41 -11.28
N PHE A 316 14.64 17.34 -11.24
CA PHE A 316 14.71 16.36 -10.16
C PHE A 316 16.13 15.79 -10.03
N THR A 317 16.57 15.56 -8.79
CA THR A 317 17.84 14.87 -8.53
C THR A 317 17.76 13.41 -8.94
N ALA A 318 18.91 12.74 -9.04
CA ALA A 318 18.94 11.31 -9.37
C ALA A 318 18.12 10.47 -8.38
N GLU A 319 18.16 10.83 -7.09
CA GLU A 319 17.42 10.16 -6.03
C GLU A 319 15.91 10.38 -6.18
N GLN A 320 15.47 11.61 -6.44
CA GLN A 320 14.05 11.90 -6.68
C GLN A 320 13.51 11.18 -7.91
N LYS A 321 14.30 11.12 -9.00
CA LYS A 321 13.97 10.32 -10.18
C LYS A 321 13.86 8.83 -9.83
N ASN A 322 14.76 8.32 -8.99
CA ASN A 322 14.73 6.91 -8.57
C ASN A 322 13.50 6.56 -7.72
N ILE A 323 13.01 7.49 -6.89
CA ILE A 323 11.77 7.30 -6.12
C ILE A 323 10.59 7.07 -7.07
N ILE A 324 10.40 7.96 -8.05
CA ILE A 324 9.30 7.83 -9.02
C ILE A 324 9.46 6.55 -9.87
N TYR A 325 10.67 6.25 -10.33
CA TYR A 325 10.96 5.02 -11.08
C TYR A 325 10.57 3.77 -10.28
N THR A 326 11.07 3.68 -9.05
CA THR A 326 10.91 2.50 -8.20
C THR A 326 9.45 2.30 -7.81
N TRP A 327 8.73 3.37 -7.47
CA TRP A 327 7.29 3.30 -7.20
C TRP A 327 6.49 2.74 -8.39
N ILE A 328 6.76 3.23 -9.61
CA ILE A 328 6.10 2.69 -10.81
C ILE A 328 6.50 1.22 -11.02
N ALA A 329 7.79 0.89 -10.88
CA ALA A 329 8.30 -0.47 -11.01
C ALA A 329 7.69 -1.45 -9.99
N GLN A 330 7.24 -0.94 -8.84
CA GLN A 330 6.56 -1.68 -7.78
C GLN A 330 5.04 -1.74 -7.94
N GLY A 331 4.51 -1.29 -9.09
CA GLY A 331 3.10 -1.38 -9.42
C GLY A 331 2.30 -0.12 -9.12
N ALA A 332 2.96 1.00 -8.87
CA ALA A 332 2.34 2.32 -8.68
C ALA A 332 1.20 2.30 -7.64
N LEU A 333 1.45 1.68 -6.48
CA LEU A 333 0.45 1.47 -5.43
C LEU A 333 0.13 2.76 -4.66
N ASN A 334 -1.08 2.88 -4.12
CA ASN A 334 -1.45 3.92 -3.14
C ASN A 334 -1.09 3.48 -1.71
N ASN A 335 0.17 3.15 -1.48
CA ASN A 335 0.67 2.58 -0.24
C ASN A 335 1.26 3.64 0.71
N HIS A 336 1.40 3.26 1.98
CA HIS A 336 2.11 4.03 2.99
C HIS A 336 2.76 3.13 4.04
N CYS A 337 3.68 3.73 4.78
CA CYS A 337 4.23 3.16 5.99
C CYS A 337 4.35 4.21 7.10
N GLU A 338 4.59 3.71 8.29
CA GLU A 338 4.78 4.43 9.53
C GLU A 338 5.96 3.78 10.27
N GLN A 339 6.91 4.59 10.74
CA GLN A 339 8.01 4.03 11.51
C GLN A 339 7.52 3.47 12.84
N MET A 340 7.96 2.26 13.16
CA MET A 340 7.47 1.47 14.29
C MET A 340 7.95 1.94 15.68
N ASP A 341 8.88 2.90 15.72
CA ASP A 341 9.42 3.41 16.98
C ASP A 341 8.85 4.82 17.24
N CYS A 342 7.58 4.86 17.64
CA CYS A 342 6.98 6.09 18.11
C CYS A 342 7.35 6.35 19.57
N ASP A 343 8.43 7.10 19.79
CA ASP A 343 8.62 7.80 21.06
C ASP A 343 7.90 9.16 20.99
N SER A 344 6.75 9.25 21.65
CA SER A 344 6.03 10.51 21.82
C SER A 344 6.28 11.16 23.18
N VAL A 345 7.10 10.56 24.04
CA VAL A 345 7.33 11.02 25.41
C VAL A 345 8.56 11.93 25.48
N ASP A 346 9.67 11.52 24.86
CA ASP A 346 10.90 12.31 24.82
C ASP A 346 11.04 13.03 23.47
N VAL A 347 10.22 14.09 23.27
CA VAL A 347 10.17 14.84 22.02
C VAL A 347 11.11 16.05 22.06
N SER A 348 12.03 16.13 21.10
CA SER A 348 12.85 17.34 20.89
C SER A 348 12.46 18.06 19.60
N PHE A 349 12.71 19.36 19.53
CA PHE A 349 12.47 20.09 18.30
C PHE A 349 13.36 19.59 17.17
N SER A 350 14.67 19.49 17.43
CA SER A 350 15.65 19.20 16.39
C SER A 350 15.62 17.75 15.88
N GLU A 351 15.34 16.78 16.75
CA GLU A 351 15.38 15.35 16.39
C GLU A 351 14.00 14.78 16.04
N THR A 352 12.91 15.37 16.54
CA THR A 352 11.56 14.84 16.34
C THR A 352 10.69 15.77 15.51
N VAL A 353 10.43 17.00 15.98
CA VAL A 353 9.44 17.89 15.35
C VAL A 353 9.92 18.39 13.99
N PHE A 354 11.16 18.85 13.90
CA PHE A 354 11.70 19.43 12.68
C PHE A 354 11.75 18.43 11.52
N PRO A 355 12.19 17.16 11.71
CA PRO A 355 12.07 16.13 10.66
C PRO A 355 10.63 15.87 10.21
N ILE A 356 9.65 15.87 11.12
CA ILE A 356 8.23 15.70 10.75
C ILE A 356 7.77 16.83 9.83
N ILE A 357 8.06 18.09 10.22
CA ILE A 357 7.69 19.27 9.42
C ILE A 357 8.43 19.27 8.07
N GLN A 358 9.71 18.92 8.07
CA GLN A 358 10.50 18.86 6.85
C GLN A 358 9.94 17.83 5.87
N ASN A 359 9.63 16.62 6.35
CA ASN A 359 9.17 15.54 5.49
C ASN A 359 7.71 15.69 5.05
N SER A 360 6.87 16.32 5.87
CA SER A 360 5.41 16.31 5.65
C SER A 360 4.85 17.66 5.21
N CYS A 361 5.59 18.77 5.39
CA CYS A 361 5.05 20.12 5.18
C CYS A 361 5.87 20.96 4.19
N TYR A 362 7.17 20.70 4.01
CA TYR A 362 8.03 21.58 3.20
C TYR A 362 7.61 21.66 1.74
N GLY A 363 6.95 20.62 1.22
CA GLY A 363 6.50 20.60 -0.16
C GLY A 363 5.67 21.83 -0.55
N CYS A 364 4.89 22.36 0.38
CA CYS A 364 4.03 23.54 0.16
C CYS A 364 4.35 24.71 1.10
N HIS A 365 4.92 24.46 2.27
CA HIS A 365 5.15 25.47 3.32
C HIS A 365 6.63 25.86 3.47
N SER A 366 7.38 25.86 2.36
CA SER A 366 8.78 26.29 2.31
C SER A 366 9.07 27.20 1.11
N GLY A 367 10.32 27.66 0.97
CA GLY A 367 10.77 28.41 -0.20
C GLY A 367 10.25 29.85 -0.30
N SER A 368 10.21 30.38 -1.52
CA SER A 368 9.90 31.81 -1.77
C SER A 368 8.40 32.12 -1.89
N ASN A 369 7.57 31.11 -2.17
CA ASN A 369 6.12 31.26 -2.37
C ASN A 369 5.36 30.17 -1.60
N PRO A 370 5.35 30.19 -0.26
CA PRO A 370 4.65 29.18 0.52
C PRO A 370 3.13 29.29 0.38
N ASN A 371 2.45 28.15 0.33
CA ASN A 371 0.98 28.09 0.31
C ASN A 371 0.40 28.77 1.56
N GLY A 372 -0.62 29.60 1.33
CA GLY A 372 -1.26 30.39 2.40
C GLY A 372 -0.35 31.45 3.05
N GLY A 373 0.85 31.71 2.50
CA GLY A 373 1.84 32.60 3.11
C GLY A 373 2.49 32.02 4.38
N ILE A 374 2.31 30.72 4.65
CA ILE A 374 2.79 30.05 5.86
C ILE A 374 4.13 29.37 5.57
N LEU A 375 5.22 29.93 6.10
CA LEU A 375 6.54 29.32 6.06
C LEU A 375 6.77 28.47 7.32
N LEU A 376 7.37 27.29 7.18
CA LEU A 376 7.69 26.36 8.27
C LEU A 376 9.18 25.95 8.25
N SER A 377 10.05 26.79 7.70
CA SER A 377 11.43 26.42 7.39
C SER A 377 12.42 26.57 8.55
N ASN A 378 12.00 27.10 9.69
CA ASN A 378 12.84 27.22 10.88
C ASN A 378 12.01 27.21 12.18
N TYR A 379 12.71 27.08 13.31
CA TYR A 379 12.10 27.04 14.64
C TYR A 379 11.12 28.20 14.92
N GLN A 380 11.53 29.44 14.65
CA GLN A 380 10.68 30.61 14.95
C GLN A 380 9.37 30.59 14.17
N GLN A 381 9.43 30.16 12.91
CA GLN A 381 8.27 30.02 12.04
C GLN A 381 7.34 28.89 12.47
N ILE A 382 7.90 27.70 12.77
CA ILE A 382 7.15 26.55 13.25
C ILE A 382 6.49 26.87 14.59
N LYS A 383 7.24 27.47 15.52
CA LYS A 383 6.71 27.95 16.81
C LYS A 383 5.59 28.97 16.63
N SER A 384 5.72 29.91 15.69
CA SER A 384 4.66 30.89 15.44
C SER A 384 3.37 30.21 14.99
N ALA A 385 3.43 29.26 14.06
CA ALA A 385 2.26 28.51 13.60
C ALA A 385 1.68 27.59 14.71
N ALA A 386 2.54 26.98 15.51
CA ALA A 386 2.17 26.12 16.63
C ALA A 386 1.53 26.87 17.80
N SER A 387 1.86 28.15 17.97
CA SER A 387 1.28 29.01 19.01
C SER A 387 -0.15 29.48 18.72
N ILE A 388 -0.64 29.28 17.49
CA ILE A 388 -2.00 29.63 17.10
C ILE A 388 -2.94 28.51 17.55
N SER A 389 -3.94 28.85 18.36
CA SER A 389 -4.92 27.90 18.89
C SER A 389 -5.62 27.10 17.79
N ALA A 390 -5.81 25.81 18.05
CA ALA A 390 -6.69 24.92 17.28
C ALA A 390 -8.06 25.59 16.98
N GLY A 391 -8.52 25.48 15.73
CA GLY A 391 -9.74 26.14 15.23
C GLY A 391 -9.56 27.59 14.79
N SER A 392 -8.35 28.15 14.86
CA SER A 392 -8.01 29.47 14.30
C SER A 392 -7.21 29.34 12.99
N PRO A 393 -7.49 30.17 11.96
CA PRO A 393 -6.75 30.14 10.70
C PRO A 393 -5.23 30.26 10.93
N GLY A 394 -4.46 29.37 10.30
CA GLY A 394 -3.00 29.31 10.42
C GLY A 394 -2.48 28.43 11.58
N SER A 395 -3.35 27.82 12.39
CA SER A 395 -2.93 26.85 13.42
C SER A 395 -2.26 25.63 12.80
N LEU A 396 -1.02 25.33 13.24
CA LEU A 396 -0.34 24.08 12.88
C LEU A 396 -1.12 22.88 13.42
N LEU A 397 -1.43 22.87 14.72
CA LEU A 397 -2.12 21.73 15.35
C LEU A 397 -3.51 21.55 14.75
N GLY A 398 -4.29 22.62 14.61
CA GLY A 398 -5.63 22.54 14.01
C GLY A 398 -5.62 22.09 12.55
N ALA A 399 -4.60 22.45 11.77
CA ALA A 399 -4.47 21.98 10.39
C ALA A 399 -4.17 20.49 10.28
N ILE A 400 -3.31 19.94 11.17
CA ILE A 400 -2.93 18.52 11.14
C ILE A 400 -3.94 17.61 11.84
N THR A 401 -4.81 18.15 12.71
CA THR A 401 -5.95 17.41 13.32
C THR A 401 -7.27 17.63 12.58
N HIS A 402 -7.26 18.44 11.52
CA HIS A 402 -8.42 18.76 10.68
C HIS A 402 -9.55 19.44 11.46
N ASP A 403 -9.19 20.30 12.41
CA ASP A 403 -10.16 20.98 13.27
C ASP A 403 -11.03 21.97 12.46
N PRO A 404 -12.32 22.14 12.84
CA PRO A 404 -13.20 23.12 12.20
C PRO A 404 -12.59 24.53 12.22
N GLY A 405 -12.54 25.19 11.06
CA GLY A 405 -11.93 26.52 10.91
C GLY A 405 -10.48 26.52 10.41
N ASN A 406 -9.87 25.34 10.30
CA ASN A 406 -8.59 25.13 9.64
C ASN A 406 -8.77 24.47 8.26
N ILE A 407 -7.79 24.67 7.38
CA ILE A 407 -7.68 23.90 6.13
C ILE A 407 -6.97 22.59 6.47
N PRO A 408 -7.58 21.42 6.21
CA PRO A 408 -6.96 20.11 6.48
C PRO A 408 -5.63 19.96 5.77
N MET A 409 -4.62 19.49 6.50
CA MET A 409 -3.26 19.24 5.99
C MET A 409 -2.79 17.83 6.40
N PRO A 410 -1.98 17.13 5.57
CA PRO A 410 -1.58 17.48 4.20
C PRO A 410 -2.78 17.54 3.22
N GLN A 411 -2.79 18.53 2.33
CA GLN A 411 -3.85 18.64 1.30
C GLN A 411 -3.74 17.47 0.32
N ASN A 412 -4.88 16.81 0.07
CA ASN A 412 -5.01 15.71 -0.91
C ASN A 412 -4.08 14.49 -0.65
N GLY A 413 -3.43 14.45 0.51
CA GLY A 413 -2.65 13.33 1.00
C GLY A 413 -3.26 12.76 2.26
N MET A 414 -2.73 11.63 2.73
CA MET A 414 -3.19 11.08 3.99
C MET A 414 -2.83 11.97 5.18
N PRO A 415 -3.68 11.99 6.23
CA PRO A 415 -3.35 12.63 7.49
C PRO A 415 -1.99 12.15 8.02
N LEU A 416 -1.34 13.02 8.80
CA LEU A 416 -0.22 12.59 9.63
C LEU A 416 -0.69 11.48 10.58
N SER A 417 0.17 10.48 10.80
CA SER A 417 -0.13 9.43 11.77
C SER A 417 -0.37 10.02 13.16
N ASP A 418 -1.20 9.35 13.95
CA ASP A 418 -1.51 9.74 15.32
C ASP A 418 -0.24 9.97 16.16
N CYS A 419 0.80 9.17 15.91
CA CYS A 419 2.11 9.34 16.52
C CYS A 419 2.73 10.71 16.22
N LYS A 420 2.84 11.09 14.94
CA LYS A 420 3.46 12.35 14.53
C LYS A 420 2.65 13.54 15.06
N VAL A 421 1.33 13.42 15.06
CA VAL A 421 0.43 14.41 15.65
C VAL A 421 0.66 14.49 17.16
N ALA A 422 0.81 13.35 17.86
CA ALA A 422 1.10 13.31 19.30
C ALA A 422 2.47 13.92 19.63
N GLN A 423 3.51 13.66 18.84
CA GLN A 423 4.83 14.27 18.99
C GLN A 423 4.75 15.80 18.88
N ILE A 424 4.11 16.32 17.83
CA ILE A 424 3.90 17.77 17.66
C ILE A 424 3.08 18.34 18.83
N ARG A 425 1.99 17.66 19.23
CA ARG A 425 1.12 18.08 20.33
C ARG A 425 1.88 18.13 21.67
N ASN A 426 2.70 17.13 21.97
CA ASN A 426 3.44 17.05 23.21
C ASN A 426 4.52 18.13 23.27
N TRP A 427 5.26 18.35 22.18
CA TRP A 427 6.18 19.48 22.08
C TRP A 427 5.48 20.85 22.27
N ILE A 428 4.26 21.02 21.73
CA ILE A 428 3.45 22.23 21.97
C ILE A 428 3.11 22.37 23.46
N ASN A 429 2.63 21.29 24.09
CA ASN A 429 2.24 21.27 25.50
C ASN A 429 3.42 21.52 26.45
N GLU A 430 4.64 21.13 26.05
CA GLU A 430 5.89 21.31 26.82
C GLU A 430 6.53 22.70 26.61
N GLY A 431 5.84 23.60 25.89
CA GLY A 431 6.25 24.99 25.73
C GLY A 431 7.10 25.27 24.49
N MET A 432 7.10 24.35 23.51
CA MET A 432 7.76 24.50 22.21
C MET A 432 9.25 24.84 22.35
N GLN A 433 10.02 24.04 23.07
CA GLN A 433 11.45 24.32 23.30
C GLN A 433 12.27 24.15 22.00
N ASP A 434 13.38 24.90 21.86
CA ASP A 434 14.33 24.78 20.74
C ASP A 434 15.50 23.88 21.19
N ASN A 435 15.23 22.58 21.31
CA ASN A 435 16.12 21.59 21.92
C ASN A 435 16.59 20.49 20.97
#